data_AF-A0A157P792-F1
#
_entry.id   AF-A0A157P792-F1
#
_cell.length_a   1.000
_cell.length_b   1.000
_cell.length_c   1.000
_cell.angle_alpha   90.00
_cell.angle_beta   90.00
_cell.angle_gamma   90.00
#
_symmetry.space_group_name_H-M   'P 1'
#
loop_
_entity.id
_entity.type
_entity.pdbx_description
1 polymer ?
#
loop_
_entity_poly.entity_id
_entity_poly.type
_entity_poly.pdbx_seq_one_letter_code
_entity_poly.pdbx_strand_id
1 'polypeptide(L)'
;MLTKAEEKKLVERLENVATLEDLRRMEARIQSLLGVTLTISPSDNEVRTMRGFNIRLEERPGLCSKTRQSIPAAIRRCFERNPDIAFAILNENDLLRDA
;
A
#
# COMPACT_ATOMS: atom_id res chain seq x y z
N MET A 1 14.77 18.82 2.03
CA MET A 1 15.07 17.62 2.85
C MET A 1 13.75 17.08 3.36
N LEU A 2 13.42 15.82 3.08
CA LEU A 2 12.26 15.16 3.67
C LEU A 2 12.54 14.99 5.16
N THR A 3 11.79 15.67 6.01
CA THR A 3 11.98 15.55 7.47
C THR A 3 11.34 14.25 7.93
N LYS A 4 11.96 13.58 8.92
CA LYS A 4 11.42 12.34 9.53
C LYS A 4 9.94 12.46 9.97
N ALA A 5 9.49 13.68 10.26
CA ALA A 5 8.11 14.00 10.62
C ALA A 5 7.12 13.78 9.46
N GLU A 6 7.49 14.17 8.23
CA GLU A 6 6.64 13.99 7.05
C GLU A 6 6.49 12.51 6.69
N GLU A 7 7.57 11.73 6.80
CA GLU A 7 7.52 10.27 6.60
C GLU A 7 6.62 9.60 7.64
N LYS A 8 6.74 9.99 8.92
CA LYS A 8 5.88 9.45 9.98
C LYS A 8 4.41 9.79 9.73
N LYS A 9 4.12 11.03 9.36
CA LYS A 9 2.77 11.50 9.04
C LYS A 9 2.17 10.78 7.83
N LEU A 10 3.00 10.44 6.84
CA LEU A 10 2.60 9.65 5.67
C LEU A 10 2.18 8.23 6.08
N VAL A 11 2.99 7.58 6.93
CA VAL A 11 2.71 6.23 7.45
C VAL A 11 1.45 6.23 8.32
N GLU A 12 1.33 7.17 9.26
CA GLU A 12 0.13 7.28 10.11
C GLU A 12 -1.14 7.51 9.27
N ARG A 13 -1.04 8.28 8.18
CA ARG A 13 -2.16 8.51 7.27
C ARG A 13 -2.54 7.24 6.51
N LEU A 14 -1.55 6.46 6.05
CA LEU A 14 -1.75 5.13 5.44
C LEU A 14 -2.44 4.15 6.39
N GLU A 15 -2.11 4.18 7.68
CA GLU A 15 -2.77 3.33 8.69
C GLU A 15 -4.25 3.70 8.91
N ASN A 16 -4.64 4.95 8.62
CA ASN A 16 -6.02 5.45 8.77
C ASN A 16 -6.83 5.39 7.46
N VAL A 17 -6.25 4.91 6.36
CA VAL A 17 -6.96 4.67 5.11
C VAL A 17 -8.09 3.67 5.37
N ALA A 18 -9.31 4.01 4.94
CA ALA A 18 -10.49 3.15 5.09
C ALA A 18 -11.11 2.74 3.75
N THR A 19 -10.73 3.39 2.64
CA THR A 19 -11.28 3.14 1.32
C THR A 19 -10.18 2.91 0.29
N LEU A 20 -10.51 2.16 -0.77
CA LEU A 20 -9.60 1.91 -1.88
C LEU A 20 -9.16 3.21 -2.56
N GLU A 21 -10.07 4.17 -2.73
CA GLU A 21 -9.73 5.47 -3.32
C GLU A 21 -8.67 6.23 -2.52
N ASP A 22 -8.75 6.22 -1.19
CA ASP A 22 -7.76 6.92 -0.36
C ASP A 22 -6.41 6.20 -0.42
N LEU A 23 -6.41 4.85 -0.49
CA LEU A 23 -5.19 4.08 -0.77
C LEU A 23 -4.56 4.48 -2.09
N ARG A 24 -5.35 4.55 -3.18
CA ARG A 24 -4.92 4.96 -4.53
C ARG A 24 -4.35 6.39 -4.53
N ARG A 25 -5.00 7.32 -3.83
CA ARG A 25 -4.48 8.69 -3.65
C ARG A 25 -3.15 8.71 -2.92
N MET A 26 -2.99 7.86 -1.91
CA MET A 26 -1.73 7.73 -1.17
C MET A 26 -0.62 7.10 -2.02
N GLU A 27 -0.92 6.11 -2.87
CA GLU A 27 0.02 5.55 -3.85
C GLU A 27 0.54 6.63 -4.80
N ALA A 28 -0.37 7.40 -5.43
CA ALA A 28 -0.01 8.49 -6.33
C ALA A 28 0.81 9.59 -5.61
N ARG A 29 0.46 9.89 -4.36
CA ARG A 29 1.18 10.86 -3.54
C ARG A 29 2.58 10.36 -3.17
N ILE A 30 2.74 9.08 -2.83
CA ILE A 30 4.05 8.46 -2.59
C ILE A 30 4.90 8.56 -3.85
N GLN A 31 4.33 8.22 -5.01
CA GLN A 31 5.04 8.32 -6.28
C GLN A 31 5.45 9.76 -6.58
N SER A 32 4.58 10.74 -6.32
CA SER A 32 4.88 12.15 -6.55
C SER A 32 5.93 12.72 -5.57
N LEU A 33 5.86 12.36 -4.28
CA LEU A 33 6.74 12.88 -3.23
C LEU A 33 8.10 12.18 -3.18
N LEU A 34 8.09 10.85 -3.27
CA LEU A 34 9.27 9.99 -3.07
C LEU A 34 9.80 9.47 -4.41
N GLY A 35 9.01 9.52 -5.48
CA GLY A 35 9.41 8.98 -6.78
C GLY A 35 9.45 7.45 -6.79
N VAL A 36 8.75 6.78 -5.86
CA VAL A 36 8.71 5.31 -5.76
C VAL A 36 7.32 4.80 -6.06
N THR A 37 7.25 3.70 -6.78
CA THR A 37 5.98 3.02 -7.06
C THR A 37 5.68 2.03 -5.95
N LEU A 38 4.46 2.10 -5.43
CA LEU A 38 3.91 1.10 -4.53
C LEU A 38 3.10 0.12 -5.39
N THR A 39 3.42 -1.16 -5.25
CA THR A 39 2.76 -2.25 -5.97
C THR A 39 2.07 -3.12 -4.95
N ILE A 40 0.75 -3.22 -5.07
CA ILE A 40 -0.09 -4.10 -4.26
C ILE A 40 -0.76 -5.09 -5.19
N SER A 41 -0.49 -6.37 -4.99
CA SER A 41 -1.05 -7.44 -5.81
C SER A 41 -1.53 -8.60 -4.92
N PRO A 42 -2.69 -9.21 -5.21
CA PRO A 42 -3.08 -10.45 -4.56
C PRO A 42 -2.06 -11.55 -4.90
N SER A 43 -1.77 -12.45 -3.95
CA SER A 43 -0.97 -13.64 -4.23
C SER A 43 -1.80 -14.62 -5.04
N ASP A 44 -1.13 -15.30 -5.97
CA ASP A 44 -1.72 -16.33 -6.83
C ASP A 44 -2.27 -17.52 -6.02
N ASN A 45 -1.70 -17.77 -4.84
CA ASN A 45 -2.31 -18.66 -3.84
C ASN A 45 -3.45 -17.91 -3.15
N GLU A 46 -4.67 -18.15 -3.62
CA GLU A 46 -5.97 -17.84 -3.01
C GLU A 46 -5.86 -17.01 -1.71
N VAL A 47 -6.12 -15.70 -1.81
CA VAL A 47 -5.98 -14.75 -0.70
C VAL A 47 -7.05 -15.03 0.37
N ARG A 48 -6.82 -16.06 1.20
CA ARG A 48 -7.67 -16.45 2.32
C ARG A 48 -7.51 -15.55 3.54
N THR A 49 -6.42 -14.79 3.60
CA THR A 49 -6.09 -13.91 4.72
C THR A 49 -5.39 -12.66 4.18
N MET A 50 -5.38 -11.57 4.96
CA MET A 50 -4.70 -10.31 4.59
C MET A 50 -3.20 -10.46 4.32
N ARG A 51 -2.59 -11.57 4.73
CA ARG A 51 -1.19 -11.92 4.41
C ARG A 51 -0.99 -12.37 2.97
N GLY A 52 -2.06 -12.69 2.26
CA GLY A 52 -2.02 -13.07 0.85
C GLY A 52 -1.75 -11.89 -0.09
N PHE A 53 -1.70 -10.63 0.38
CA PHE A 53 -1.31 -9.51 -0.48
C PHE A 53 0.22 -9.33 -0.54
N ASN A 54 0.75 -9.34 -1.75
CA ASN A 54 2.11 -8.90 -2.04
C ASN A 54 2.11 -7.37 -2.10
N ILE A 55 2.72 -6.76 -1.09
CA ILE A 55 2.91 -5.31 -1.01
C ILE A 55 4.41 -5.05 -1.16
N ARG A 56 4.80 -4.51 -2.31
CA ARG A 56 6.19 -4.21 -2.66
C ARG A 56 6.33 -2.73 -2.96
N LEU A 57 7.39 -2.12 -2.44
CA LEU A 57 7.76 -0.75 -2.75
C LEU A 57 9.00 -0.79 -3.63
N GLU A 58 8.96 -0.16 -4.79
CA GLU A 58 10.07 -0.15 -5.73
C GLU A 58 11.33 0.49 -5.12
N GLU A 59 12.47 -0.11 -5.41
CA GLU A 59 13.73 0.29 -4.81
C GLU A 59 14.30 1.54 -5.50
N ARG A 60 14.30 2.66 -4.79
CA ARG A 60 14.99 3.88 -5.22
C ARG A 60 16.18 4.22 -4.32
N PRO A 61 17.38 4.47 -4.88
CA PRO A 61 18.53 4.94 -4.11
C PRO A 61 18.20 6.32 -3.50
N GLY A 62 18.26 6.41 -2.17
CA GLY A 62 17.87 7.61 -1.41
C GLY A 62 16.61 7.46 -0.55
N LEU A 63 15.86 6.35 -0.71
CA LEU A 63 14.75 6.03 0.20
C LEU A 63 15.27 5.46 1.52
N CYS A 64 14.80 5.98 2.65
CA CYS A 64 15.14 5.43 3.96
C CYS A 64 14.65 3.98 4.09
N SER A 65 15.53 3.08 4.52
CA SER A 65 15.24 1.66 4.77
C SER A 65 14.07 1.45 5.74
N LYS A 66 13.85 2.39 6.66
CA LYS A 66 12.73 2.39 7.58
C LYS A 66 11.40 2.59 6.85
N THR A 67 11.30 3.59 5.98
CA THR A 67 10.10 3.91 5.20
C THR A 67 9.72 2.78 4.26
N ARG A 68 10.72 2.13 3.65
CA ARG A 68 10.51 0.94 2.81
C ARG A 68 9.85 -0.23 3.56
N GLN A 69 10.03 -0.33 4.87
CA GLN A 69 9.39 -1.35 5.71
C GLN A 69 8.12 -0.84 6.41
N SER A 70 8.07 0.44 6.77
CA SER A 70 6.92 1.05 7.46
C SER A 70 5.70 1.19 6.55
N ILE A 71 5.86 1.53 5.27
CA ILE A 71 4.75 1.61 4.32
C ILE A 71 4.02 0.27 4.18
N PRO A 72 4.69 -0.85 3.83
CA PRO A 72 4.00 -2.14 3.72
C PRO A 72 3.42 -2.62 5.05
N ALA A 73 4.07 -2.31 6.18
CA ALA A 73 3.52 -2.63 7.50
C ALA A 73 2.22 -1.86 7.81
N ALA A 74 2.16 -0.57 7.44
CA ALA A 74 0.97 0.27 7.60
C ALA A 74 -0.19 -0.22 6.74
N ILE A 75 0.07 -0.57 5.49
CA ILE A 75 -0.95 -1.10 4.57
C ILE A 75 -1.50 -2.43 5.11
N ARG A 76 -0.63 -3.32 5.61
CA ARG A 76 -1.08 -4.58 6.23
C ARG A 76 -2.02 -4.33 7.40
N ARG A 77 -1.68 -3.40 8.31
CA ARG A 77 -2.56 -3.01 9.42
C ARG A 77 -3.87 -2.39 8.97
N CYS A 78 -3.82 -1.59 7.92
CA CYS A 78 -5.00 -1.00 7.28
C CYS A 78 -5.92 -2.10 6.75
N PHE A 79 -5.40 -3.11 6.04
CA PHE A 79 -6.20 -4.24 5.55
C PHE A 79 -6.76 -5.10 6.68
N GLU A 80 -6.00 -5.31 7.76
CA GLU A 80 -6.49 -6.01 8.95
C GLU A 80 -7.66 -5.26 9.63
N ARG A 81 -7.66 -3.93 9.61
CA ARG A 81 -8.74 -3.10 10.18
C ARG A 81 -9.92 -2.93 9.24
N ASN A 82 -9.64 -2.78 7.94
CA ASN A 82 -10.60 -2.47 6.89
C ASN A 82 -10.50 -3.56 5.80
N PRO A 83 -11.11 -4.73 6.03
CA PRO A 83 -11.05 -5.83 5.07
C PRO A 83 -11.73 -5.48 3.74
N ASP A 84 -12.64 -4.51 3.74
CA ASP A 84 -13.35 -4.01 2.56
C ASP A 84 -12.41 -3.55 1.44
N ILE A 85 -11.30 -2.88 1.80
CA ILE A 85 -10.29 -2.43 0.83
C ILE A 85 -9.63 -3.62 0.14
N ALA A 86 -9.32 -4.67 0.90
CA ALA A 86 -8.71 -5.88 0.36
C ALA A 86 -9.68 -6.58 -0.61
N PHE A 87 -10.96 -6.68 -0.26
CA PHE A 87 -11.99 -7.19 -1.16
C PHE A 87 -12.14 -6.34 -2.42
N ALA A 88 -12.10 -5.02 -2.29
CA ALA A 88 -12.17 -4.11 -3.43
C ALA A 88 -10.98 -4.29 -4.38
N ILE A 89 -9.74 -4.47 -3.87
CA ILE A 89 -8.56 -4.77 -4.68
C ILE A 89 -8.70 -6.12 -5.38
N LEU A 90 -9.16 -7.15 -4.68
CA LEU A 90 -9.40 -8.47 -5.26
C LEU A 90 -10.41 -8.37 -6.40
N ASN A 91 -11.54 -7.69 -6.17
CA ASN A 91 -12.58 -7.49 -7.16
C ASN A 91 -12.08 -6.69 -8.37
N GLU A 92 -11.26 -5.65 -8.17
CA GLU A 92 -10.66 -4.86 -9.26
C GLU A 92 -9.71 -5.72 -10.12
N ASN A 93 -8.91 -6.59 -9.48
CA ASN A 93 -7.99 -7.50 -10.18
C ASN A 93 -8.72 -8.67 -10.88
N ASP A 94 -9.81 -9.16 -10.30
CA ASP A 94 -10.67 -10.19 -10.89
C ASP A 94 -11.33 -9.66 -12.17
N LEU A 95 -11.88 -8.44 -12.11
CA LEU A 95 -12.45 -7.74 -13.26
C LEU A 95 -11.44 -7.51 -14.40
N LEU A 96 -10.16 -7.34 -14.06
CA LEU A 96 -9.05 -7.19 -15.01
C LEU A 96 -8.56 -8.52 -15.59
N ARG A 97 -8.81 -9.66 -14.93
CA ARG A 97 -8.41 -10.99 -15.41
C ARG A 97 -9.46 -11.66 -16.30
N ASP A 98 -10.72 -11.25 -16.20
CA ASP A 98 -11.84 -11.82 -16.98
C ASP A 98 -12.11 -11.08 -18.32
N ALA A 99 -11.26 -10.10 -18.70
CA ALA A 99 -11.40 -9.28 -19.91
C ALA A 99 -10.46 -9.69 -21.06
#